data_AF-A0A7W8UBH3-F1
#
_entry.id   AF-A0A7W8UBH3-F1
#
_cell.length_a   1.000
_cell.length_b   1.000
_cell.length_c   1.000
_cell.angle_alpha   90.00
_cell.angle_beta   90.00
_cell.angle_gamma   90.00
#
_symmetry.space_group_name_H-M   'P 1'
#
loop_
_entity.id
_entity.type
_entity.pdbx_description
1 polymer ?
#
loop_
_entity_poly.entity_id
_entity_poly.type
_entity_poly.pdbx_seq_one_letter_code
_entity_poly.pdbx_strand_id
1 'polypeptide(L)'
;MRHDRDGKFIFAAIVSMSAWTGPAFASSGGGLPWEGPLQQIQESITGPVAGYIALAAVAIAGGMLIFGGELNDFARRLMYVVLVAGILLGATQIVGLFGATGATIGSAIEPPPTFFPKRGGEATIG
;
A
#
# COMPACT_ATOMS: atom_id res chain seq x y z
N MET A 1 0.48 35.44 -5.66
CA MET A 1 1.85 34.90 -5.56
C MET A 1 2.25 34.46 -4.14
N ARG A 2 1.90 35.16 -3.04
CA ARG A 2 2.19 34.65 -1.67
C ARG A 2 1.10 33.70 -1.14
N HIS A 3 -0.17 34.04 -1.32
CA HIS A 3 -1.33 33.22 -0.87
C HIS A 3 -1.38 31.79 -1.43
N ASP A 4 -0.83 31.58 -2.63
CA ASP A 4 -0.90 30.30 -3.35
C ASP A 4 0.02 29.23 -2.74
N ARG A 5 1.02 29.65 -1.97
CA ARG A 5 1.92 28.74 -1.24
C ARG A 5 1.36 28.41 0.13
N ASP A 6 0.77 29.40 0.79
CA ASP A 6 0.18 29.26 2.14
C ASP A 6 -0.95 28.23 2.12
N GLY A 7 -1.81 28.24 1.09
CA GLY A 7 -2.86 27.23 0.92
C GLY A 7 -2.34 25.80 0.68
N LYS A 8 -1.20 25.65 -0.02
CA LYS A 8 -0.57 24.34 -0.26
C LYS A 8 0.07 23.78 1.01
N PHE A 9 0.65 24.62 1.85
CA PHE A 9 1.21 24.22 3.14
C PHE A 9 0.12 23.82 4.14
N ILE A 10 -1.00 24.54 4.18
CA ILE A 10 -2.14 24.20 5.04
C ILE A 10 -2.75 22.86 4.62
N PHE A 11 -2.95 22.63 3.32
CA PHE A 11 -3.46 21.36 2.82
C PHE A 11 -2.52 20.19 3.13
N ALA A 12 -1.21 20.36 2.96
CA ALA A 12 -0.21 19.35 3.30
C ALA A 12 -0.15 19.07 4.81
N ALA A 13 -0.28 20.09 5.65
CA ALA A 13 -0.29 19.95 7.11
C ALA A 13 -1.50 19.17 7.60
N ILE A 14 -2.70 19.42 7.05
CA ILE A 14 -3.92 18.70 7.41
C ILE A 14 -3.82 17.22 7.00
N VAL A 15 -3.35 16.93 5.79
CA VAL A 15 -3.15 15.55 5.31
C VAL A 15 -2.12 14.79 6.17
N SER A 16 -1.03 15.46 6.57
CA SER A 16 0.00 14.86 7.44
C SER A 16 -0.49 14.60 8.86
N MET A 17 -1.40 15.42 9.39
CA MET A 17 -1.96 15.28 10.73
C MET A 17 -3.00 14.14 10.81
N SER A 18 -3.76 13.91 9.73
CA SER A 18 -4.67 12.77 9.60
C SER A 18 -3.96 11.42 9.53
N ALA A 19 -2.70 11.39 9.08
CA ALA A 19 -1.92 10.16 8.98
C ALA A 19 -1.44 9.60 10.34
N TRP A 20 -1.67 10.33 11.45
CA TRP A 20 -1.22 9.97 12.79
C TRP A 20 -2.32 9.46 13.74
N THR A 21 -3.54 9.21 13.23
CA THR A 21 -4.62 8.66 14.07
C THR A 21 -4.50 7.13 14.15
N GLY A 22 -3.74 6.63 15.14
CA GLY A 22 -3.74 5.19 15.48
C GLY A 22 -5.04 4.75 16.17
N PRO A 23 -5.41 3.46 16.12
CA PRO A 23 -6.60 2.96 16.80
C PRO A 23 -6.45 3.05 18.32
N ALA A 24 -7.27 3.87 18.97
CA ALA A 24 -7.35 3.95 20.43
C ALA A 24 -8.17 2.75 20.95
N PHE A 25 -7.49 1.70 21.41
CA PHE A 25 -8.10 0.62 22.18
C PHE A 25 -8.41 1.12 23.60
N ALA A 26 -9.68 1.41 23.89
CA ALA A 26 -10.17 1.59 25.25
C ALA A 26 -10.63 0.22 25.80
N SER A 27 -9.81 -0.37 26.66
CA SER A 27 -10.13 -1.62 27.36
C SER A 27 -11.28 -1.42 28.34
N SER A 28 -12.27 -2.30 28.23
CA SER A 28 -13.43 -2.55 29.08
C SER A 28 -13.28 -2.22 30.57
N GLY A 29 -14.24 -1.50 31.14
CA GLY A 29 -14.39 -1.40 32.59
C GLY A 29 -15.55 -0.53 33.12
N GLY A 30 -16.79 -1.07 33.10
CA GLY A 30 -17.72 -0.88 34.23
C GLY A 30 -18.93 0.07 34.07
N GLY A 31 -20.10 -0.52 33.81
CA GLY A 31 -21.22 -0.51 34.77
C GLY A 31 -21.91 0.81 35.16
N LEU A 32 -21.85 1.87 34.35
CA LEU A 32 -22.50 3.15 34.67
C LEU A 32 -23.57 3.53 33.63
N PRO A 33 -24.77 4.03 34.01
CA PRO A 33 -25.90 4.25 33.10
C PRO A 33 -25.67 5.33 32.02
N TRP A 34 -24.62 6.15 32.18
CA TRP A 34 -24.17 7.12 31.18
C TRP A 34 -23.13 6.57 30.19
N GLU A 35 -22.64 5.33 30.37
CA GLU A 35 -21.78 4.67 29.39
C GLU A 35 -22.51 4.37 28.08
N GLY A 36 -23.79 4.01 28.11
CA GLY A 36 -24.56 3.71 26.89
C GLY A 36 -24.59 4.87 25.88
N PRO A 37 -24.92 6.11 26.31
CA PRO A 37 -24.84 7.29 25.45
C PRO A 37 -23.42 7.64 24.99
N LEU A 38 -22.41 7.50 25.86
CA LEU A 38 -21.01 7.76 25.50
C LEU A 38 -20.45 6.73 24.51
N GLN A 39 -20.84 5.46 24.65
CA GLN A 39 -20.47 4.37 23.76
C GLN A 39 -21.19 4.47 22.41
N GLN A 40 -22.45 4.92 22.37
CA GLN A 40 -23.14 5.26 21.11
C GLN A 40 -22.46 6.40 20.35
N ILE A 41 -21.93 7.40 21.06
CA ILE A 41 -21.16 8.48 20.43
C ILE A 41 -19.82 7.93 19.89
N GLN A 42 -19.16 7.05 20.64
CA GLN A 42 -17.91 6.41 20.21
C GLN A 42 -18.13 5.47 19.00
N GLU A 43 -19.23 4.69 19.00
CA GLU A 43 -19.66 3.83 17.91
C GLU A 43 -20.15 4.62 16.69
N SER A 44 -20.72 5.82 16.85
CA SER A 44 -21.12 6.64 15.69
C SER A 44 -19.93 7.34 15.01
N ILE A 45 -18.83 7.55 15.74
CA ILE A 45 -17.57 8.08 15.20
C ILE A 45 -16.72 6.95 14.56
N THR A 46 -16.77 5.73 15.09
CA THR A 46 -15.98 4.58 14.57
C THR A 46 -16.78 3.55 13.76
N GLY A 47 -18.10 3.66 13.70
CA GLY A 47 -19.01 2.70 13.07
C GLY A 47 -19.51 3.10 11.67
N PRO A 48 -20.51 2.37 11.12
CA PRO A 48 -20.96 2.50 9.73
C PRO A 48 -21.43 3.91 9.34
N VAL A 49 -21.90 4.70 10.30
CA VAL A 49 -22.36 6.08 10.13
C VAL A 49 -21.25 6.98 9.57
N ALA A 50 -20.02 6.85 10.10
CA ALA A 50 -18.87 7.58 9.58
C ALA A 50 -18.57 7.19 8.11
N GLY A 51 -18.76 5.92 7.78
CA GLY A 51 -18.64 5.42 6.40
C GLY A 51 -19.65 6.06 5.44
N TYR A 52 -20.92 6.19 5.83
CA TYR A 52 -21.94 6.85 5.00
C TYR A 52 -21.69 8.35 4.83
N ILE A 53 -21.21 9.03 5.88
CA ILE A 53 -20.82 10.45 5.81
C ILE A 53 -19.62 10.62 4.88
N ALA A 54 -18.62 9.74 4.98
CA ALA A 54 -17.46 9.74 4.09
C ALA A 54 -17.87 9.53 2.62
N LEU A 55 -18.77 8.59 2.35
CA LEU A 55 -19.29 8.33 1.01
C LEU A 55 -20.03 9.57 0.47
N ALA A 56 -20.88 10.21 1.27
CA ALA A 56 -21.58 11.43 0.90
C ALA A 56 -20.60 12.59 0.60
N ALA A 57 -19.56 12.76 1.43
CA ALA A 57 -18.53 13.77 1.22
C ALA A 57 -17.75 13.55 -0.09
N VAL A 58 -17.37 12.31 -0.39
CA VAL A 58 -16.70 11.96 -1.66
C VAL A 58 -17.60 12.22 -2.86
N ALA A 59 -18.90 11.91 -2.76
CA ALA A 59 -19.86 12.19 -3.83
C ALA A 59 -20.03 13.69 -4.08
N ILE A 60 -20.08 14.51 -3.02
CA ILE A 60 -20.16 15.98 -3.15
C ILE A 60 -18.86 16.53 -3.73
N ALA A 61 -17.69 16.08 -3.27
CA ALA A 61 -16.40 16.49 -3.82
C ALA A 61 -16.27 16.12 -5.31
N GLY A 62 -16.69 14.90 -5.67
CA GLY A 62 -16.76 14.44 -7.07
C GLY A 62 -17.77 15.23 -7.91
N GLY A 63 -18.92 15.58 -7.34
CA GLY A 63 -19.93 16.42 -8.00
C GLY A 63 -19.44 17.86 -8.22
N MET A 64 -18.79 18.45 -7.22
CA MET A 64 -18.13 19.77 -7.34
C MET A 64 -16.99 19.76 -8.37
N LEU A 65 -16.37 18.61 -8.60
CA LEU A 65 -15.37 18.41 -9.65
C LEU A 65 -15.95 18.53 -11.06
N ILE A 66 -17.11 17.91 -11.30
CA ILE A 66 -17.76 17.80 -12.60
C ILE A 66 -18.51 19.09 -12.95
N PHE A 67 -19.13 19.73 -11.95
CA PHE A 67 -19.97 20.93 -12.13
C PHE A 67 -19.31 22.24 -11.67
N GLY A 68 -18.23 22.19 -10.89
CA GLY A 68 -17.44 23.37 -10.51
C GLY A 68 -16.55 23.81 -11.68
N GLY A 69 -16.56 25.11 -11.99
CA GLY A 69 -16.16 25.72 -13.26
C GLY A 69 -14.72 25.56 -13.75
N GLU A 70 -13.94 24.64 -13.18
CA GLU A 70 -12.53 24.40 -13.48
C GLU A 70 -12.25 22.92 -13.85
N LEU A 71 -13.27 22.14 -14.22
CA LEU A 71 -13.15 20.70 -14.55
C LEU A 71 -11.98 20.39 -15.48
N ASN A 72 -11.70 21.25 -16.46
CA ASN A 72 -10.57 21.09 -17.37
C ASN A 72 -9.20 21.13 -16.66
N ASP A 73 -9.02 22.01 -15.67
CA ASP A 73 -7.80 22.10 -14.87
C ASP A 73 -7.70 20.96 -13.87
N PHE A 74 -8.81 20.56 -13.25
CA PHE A 74 -8.82 19.40 -12.37
C PHE A 74 -8.52 18.09 -13.12
N ALA A 75 -9.19 17.85 -14.25
CA ALA A 75 -8.98 16.66 -15.08
C ALA A 75 -7.55 16.59 -15.60
N ARG A 76 -6.98 17.73 -16.01
CA ARG A 76 -5.57 17.84 -16.41
C ARG A 76 -4.64 17.45 -15.27
N ARG A 77 -4.93 17.90 -14.05
CA ARG A 77 -4.12 17.57 -12.87
C ARG A 77 -4.25 16.10 -12.46
N LEU A 78 -5.44 15.53 -12.53
CA LEU A 78 -5.68 14.12 -12.23
C LEU A 78 -4.98 13.22 -13.26
N MET A 79 -5.04 13.58 -14.55
CA MET A 79 -4.31 12.90 -15.61
C MET A 79 -2.81 12.88 -15.34
N TYR A 80 -2.19 13.98 -14.89
CA TYR A 80 -0.78 13.98 -14.53
C TYR A 80 -0.46 13.06 -13.36
N VAL A 81 -1.29 13.04 -12.31
CA VAL A 81 -1.11 12.15 -11.15
C VAL A 81 -1.21 10.68 -11.57
N VAL A 82 -2.20 10.33 -12.39
CA VAL A 82 -2.41 8.97 -12.90
C VAL A 82 -1.28 8.55 -13.82
N LEU A 83 -0.82 9.42 -14.73
CA LEU A 83 0.33 9.13 -15.60
C LEU A 83 1.59 8.84 -14.79
N VAL A 84 1.89 9.68 -13.80
CA VAL A 84 3.07 9.49 -12.94
C VAL A 84 2.95 8.20 -12.14
N ALA A 85 1.80 7.95 -11.49
CA ALA A 85 1.57 6.73 -10.74
C ALA A 85 1.66 5.48 -11.63
N GLY A 86 1.07 5.51 -12.82
CA GLY A 86 1.13 4.42 -13.80
C GLY A 86 2.56 4.13 -14.27
N ILE A 87 3.36 5.16 -14.52
CA ILE A 87 4.78 4.99 -14.87
C ILE A 87 5.56 4.37 -13.69
N LEU A 88 5.34 4.84 -12.46
CA LEU A 88 6.02 4.28 -11.28
C LEU A 88 5.65 2.81 -11.04
N LEU A 89 4.36 2.47 -11.13
CA LEU A 89 3.87 1.10 -11.02
C LEU A 89 4.34 0.21 -12.19
N GLY A 90 4.45 0.74 -13.39
CA GLY A 90 5.01 0.02 -14.54
C GLY A 90 6.52 -0.17 -14.43
N ALA A 91 7.24 0.81 -13.89
CA ALA A 91 8.68 0.77 -13.71
C ALA A 91 9.11 -0.35 -12.75
N THR A 92 8.34 -0.65 -11.70
CA THR A 92 8.64 -1.80 -10.82
C THR A 92 8.62 -3.12 -11.57
N GLN A 93 7.73 -3.27 -12.55
CA GLN A 93 7.67 -4.47 -13.40
C GLN A 93 8.91 -4.58 -14.30
N ILE A 94 9.34 -3.45 -14.89
CA ILE A 94 10.54 -3.41 -15.75
C ILE A 94 11.80 -3.70 -14.94
N VAL A 95 11.95 -3.09 -13.76
CA VAL A 95 13.07 -3.37 -12.84
C VAL A 95 13.08 -4.83 -12.42
N GLY A 96 11.91 -5.44 -12.19
CA GLY A 96 11.78 -6.87 -11.90
C GLY A 96 12.37 -7.77 -12.99
N LEU A 97 12.25 -7.39 -14.27
CA LEU A 97 12.81 -8.16 -15.39
C LEU A 97 14.35 -8.18 -15.40
N PHE A 98 14.97 -7.09 -14.94
CA PHE A 98 16.44 -6.98 -14.85
C PHE A 98 16.99 -7.36 -13.47
N GLY A 99 16.17 -7.35 -12.43
CA GLY A 99 16.53 -7.79 -11.08
C GLY A 99 16.45 -9.31 -10.89
N ALA A 100 15.51 -9.99 -11.53
CA ALA A 100 15.37 -11.45 -11.46
C ALA A 100 16.39 -12.22 -12.31
N THR A 101 17.05 -11.56 -13.28
CA THR A 101 18.13 -12.15 -14.07
C THR A 101 19.50 -12.10 -13.36
N GLY A 102 19.57 -11.46 -12.19
CA GLY A 102 20.74 -11.40 -11.32
C GLY A 102 20.88 -12.57 -10.34
N ALA A 103 20.42 -13.78 -10.70
CA ALA A 103 20.74 -14.98 -9.92
C ALA A 103 22.23 -15.30 -10.07
N THR A 104 23.03 -15.13 -9.02
CA THR A 104 24.39 -15.66 -9.00
C THR A 104 24.31 -17.17 -9.12
N ILE A 105 24.95 -17.74 -10.16
CA ILE A 105 25.19 -19.19 -10.25
C ILE A 105 26.15 -19.55 -9.11
N GLY A 106 25.59 -19.77 -7.93
CA GLY A 106 26.28 -20.22 -6.73
C GLY A 106 26.33 -21.75 -6.70
N SER A 107 27.40 -22.28 -7.27
CA SER A 107 28.07 -23.54 -6.88
C SER A 107 27.20 -24.72 -6.43
N ALA A 108 26.74 -25.54 -7.36
CA ALA A 108 26.83 -26.98 -7.11
C ALA A 108 28.29 -27.37 -7.37
N ILE A 109 29.11 -27.41 -6.32
CA ILE A 109 30.35 -28.18 -6.34
C ILE A 109 29.90 -29.63 -6.47
N GLU A 110 29.80 -30.11 -7.70
CA GLU A 110 29.66 -31.53 -7.96
C GLU A 110 31.02 -32.16 -7.61
N PRO A 111 31.09 -33.06 -6.60
CA PRO A 111 32.32 -33.75 -6.29
C PRO A 111 32.78 -34.53 -7.53
N PRO A 112 34.08 -34.51 -7.85
CA PRO A 112 34.59 -35.13 -9.08
C PRO A 112 34.17 -36.60 -9.12
N PRO A 113 33.75 -37.13 -10.30
CA PRO A 113 33.42 -38.53 -10.42
C PRO A 113 34.65 -39.35 -10.05
N THR A 114 34.59 -40.02 -8.90
CA THR A 114 35.59 -41.02 -8.52
C THR A 114 35.44 -42.17 -9.49
N PHE A 115 36.25 -42.15 -10.55
CA PHE A 115 36.42 -43.29 -11.43
C PHE A 115 37.09 -44.38 -10.60
N PHE A 116 36.28 -45.26 -10.00
CA PHE A 116 36.77 -46.51 -9.45
C PHE A 116 36.97 -47.46 -10.63
N PRO A 117 38.22 -47.73 -11.09
CA PRO A 117 38.42 -48.81 -12.03
C PRO A 117 37.99 -50.10 -11.34
N LYS A 118 36.94 -50.74 -11.84
CA LYS A 118 36.64 -52.13 -11.46
C LYS A 118 37.85 -52.96 -11.88
N ARG A 119 38.69 -53.31 -10.90
CA ARG A 119 39.77 -54.27 -11.05
C ARG A 119 39.12 -55.60 -11.42
N GLY A 120 39.11 -55.90 -12.71
CA GLY A 120 38.79 -57.23 -13.20
C GLY A 120 39.73 -58.23 -12.57
N GLY A 121 39.16 -59.35 -12.11
CA GLY A 121 39.92 -60.46 -11.56
C GLY A 121 39.26 -61.07 -10.33
N GLU A 122 38.10 -61.70 -10.52
CA GLU A 122 37.73 -62.82 -9.67
C GLU A 122 37.30 -63.98 -10.56
N ALA A 123 38.29 -64.81 -10.89
CA ALA A 123 38.08 -66.15 -11.41
C ALA A 123 37.56 -66.99 -10.24
N THR A 124 36.24 -67.12 -10.14
CA THR A 124 35.61 -68.14 -9.31
C THR A 124 35.20 -69.30 -10.21
N ILE A 125 36.12 -70.25 -10.24
CA ILE A 125 35.93 -71.67 -10.57
C ILE A 125 34.63 -72.24 -10.00
N GLY A 126 33.88 -72.92 -10.87
CA GLY A 126 32.72 -73.76 -10.56
C GLY A 126 32.48 -74.68 -11.73
#